data_AF-A0A8S2YC20-F1
#
_entry.id   AF-A0A8S2YC20-F1
#
_cell.length_a   1.000
_cell.length_b   1.000
_cell.length_c   1.000
_cell.angle_alpha   90.00
_cell.angle_beta   90.00
_cell.angle_gamma   90.00
#
_symmetry.space_group_name_H-M   'P 1'
#
loop_
_entity.id
_entity.type
_entity.pdbx_description
1 polymer ?
#
loop_
_entity_poly.entity_id
_entity_poly.type
_entity_poly.pdbx_seq_one_letter_code
_entity_poly.pdbx_strand_id
1 'polypeptide(L)'
;FFQLFEKYNGPKSGHLKLKHPGQLQEVLDIARTLLKELDDKGINRFPNSSETRGKLDQLKQVLELYGHFSGINRKIQLKYLPKGLPKKTSSEDEPNNMPSQPSLLLVVKWGGQLTQTGKNQAEALGKAFRKMYPGGQGAVGDRPDVGLLRLHSTFRHDLKIYASDEGRVQMTAAAFAKGLLALDGELAPILVQMVKSANTNGLLDNDVDSTKEQQKVKHTLHDLLAKNRSFTQEDYDTIAPTRSRSLISSMNYIKNPVSACRNIYQYIHEMIALIQSHELNHTSDELFHSETWDLCLRRWLKLSKDFYDKQKDRFNISKVPDIYDSIKYDLLHNKNALRFSCAEDLYVCSKALADIVVPQEYGMTVDEKLSIARGIVTPLLRKIQADLQGNLTGVLTHDEHVNKLDPSYSKGIQTPGRHVRTRLYFTSESHVHSLLTVIRYGGLL
;
A
#
# COMPACT_ATOMS: atom_id res chain seq x y z
N PHE A 1 -9.37 14.31 -24.45
CA PHE A 1 -9.32 12.96 -23.83
C PHE A 1 -9.62 11.82 -24.80
N PHE A 2 -10.72 11.83 -25.58
CA PHE A 2 -10.98 10.76 -26.56
C PHE A 2 -9.88 10.57 -27.60
N GLN A 3 -9.34 11.66 -28.16
CA GLN A 3 -8.19 11.60 -29.08
C GLN A 3 -6.96 10.92 -28.45
N LEU A 4 -6.67 11.21 -27.17
CA LEU A 4 -5.59 10.54 -26.42
C LEU A 4 -5.88 9.04 -26.26
N PHE A 5 -7.14 8.70 -25.98
CA PHE A 5 -7.58 7.31 -25.81
C PHE A 5 -7.40 6.52 -27.10
N GLU A 6 -7.75 7.10 -28.25
CA GLU A 6 -7.53 6.51 -29.58
C GLU A 6 -6.04 6.39 -29.92
N LYS A 7 -5.26 7.44 -29.69
CA LYS A 7 -3.80 7.48 -29.93
C LYS A 7 -3.06 6.32 -29.28
N TYR A 8 -3.43 5.95 -28.06
CA TYR A 8 -2.81 4.83 -27.34
C TYR A 8 -3.60 3.52 -27.42
N ASN A 9 -4.36 3.29 -28.50
CA ASN A 9 -5.10 2.05 -28.79
C ASN A 9 -6.14 1.64 -27.72
N GLY A 10 -6.67 2.58 -26.94
CA GLY A 10 -7.72 2.35 -25.96
C GLY A 10 -9.00 1.68 -26.48
N PRO A 11 -9.48 1.96 -27.72
CA PRO A 11 -10.70 1.34 -28.25
C PRO A 11 -10.63 -0.19 -28.36
N LYS A 12 -9.43 -0.76 -28.57
CA LYS A 12 -9.26 -2.23 -28.72
C LYS A 12 -9.54 -2.98 -27.42
N SER A 13 -9.16 -2.41 -26.29
CA SER A 13 -9.25 -3.04 -24.96
C SER A 13 -10.42 -2.49 -24.12
N GLY A 14 -11.02 -1.37 -24.52
CA GLY A 14 -11.98 -0.60 -23.72
C GLY A 14 -11.36 0.07 -22.48
N HIS A 15 -10.04 -0.03 -22.31
CA HIS A 15 -9.32 0.54 -21.18
C HIS A 15 -7.87 0.91 -21.52
N LEU A 16 -7.39 2.02 -20.99
CA LEU A 16 -6.04 2.53 -21.24
C LEU A 16 -5.36 2.86 -19.91
N LYS A 17 -4.11 2.40 -19.73
CA LYS A 17 -3.29 2.68 -18.55
C LYS A 17 -2.05 3.47 -19.00
N LEU A 18 -1.89 4.69 -18.49
CA LEU A 18 -0.75 5.57 -18.78
C LEU A 18 0.14 5.66 -17.55
N LYS A 19 1.44 5.47 -17.75
CA LYS A 19 2.46 5.48 -16.69
C LYS A 19 3.73 6.25 -17.08
N HIS A 20 4.00 6.40 -18.37
CA HIS A 20 5.25 7.00 -18.83
C HIS A 20 5.19 8.55 -18.75
N PRO A 21 6.31 9.23 -18.46
CA PRO A 21 6.34 10.68 -18.29
C PRO A 21 5.69 11.44 -19.45
N GLY A 22 6.03 11.09 -20.70
CA GLY A 22 5.45 11.74 -21.89
C GLY A 22 3.93 11.57 -21.99
N GLN A 23 3.41 10.39 -21.62
CA GLN A 23 1.96 10.15 -21.60
C GLN A 23 1.25 10.98 -20.53
N LEU A 24 1.88 11.14 -19.36
CA LEU A 24 1.34 11.93 -18.27
C LEU A 24 1.39 13.43 -18.58
N GLN A 25 2.43 13.88 -19.29
CA GLN A 25 2.53 15.25 -19.79
C GLN A 25 1.39 15.55 -20.77
N GLU A 26 1.08 14.66 -21.72
CA GLU A 26 -0.05 14.84 -22.63
C GLU A 26 -1.39 14.99 -21.89
N VAL A 27 -1.60 14.24 -20.80
CA VAL A 27 -2.81 14.42 -19.97
C VAL A 27 -2.80 15.77 -19.25
N LEU A 28 -1.66 16.20 -18.73
CA LEU A 28 -1.51 17.50 -18.07
C LEU A 28 -1.81 18.64 -19.05
N ASP A 29 -1.33 18.56 -20.28
CA ASP A 29 -1.54 19.60 -21.30
C ASP A 29 -3.01 19.66 -21.72
N ILE A 30 -3.70 18.52 -21.83
CA ILE A 30 -5.15 18.48 -22.02
C ILE A 30 -5.87 19.15 -20.84
N ALA A 31 -5.48 18.86 -19.60
CA ALA A 31 -6.11 19.46 -18.42
C ALA A 31 -5.93 20.99 -18.37
N ARG A 32 -4.72 21.48 -18.67
CA ARG A 32 -4.40 22.92 -18.76
C ARG A 32 -5.21 23.61 -19.85
N THR A 33 -5.34 22.98 -21.02
CA THR A 33 -6.13 23.51 -22.14
C THR A 33 -7.60 23.64 -21.75
N LEU A 34 -8.17 22.59 -21.14
CA LEU A 34 -9.57 22.62 -20.67
C LEU A 34 -9.82 23.65 -19.58
N LEU A 35 -8.88 23.85 -18.65
CA LEU A 35 -8.97 24.91 -17.64
C LEU A 35 -8.97 26.31 -18.28
N LYS A 36 -8.09 26.55 -19.24
CA LYS A 36 -8.04 27.81 -19.99
C LYS A 36 -9.33 28.07 -20.77
N GLU A 37 -9.88 27.05 -21.43
CA GLU A 37 -11.16 27.17 -22.13
C GLU A 37 -12.33 27.51 -21.19
N LEU A 38 -12.31 27.00 -19.96
CA LEU A 38 -13.30 27.34 -18.93
C LEU A 38 -13.17 28.79 -18.45
N ASP A 39 -11.94 29.31 -18.39
CA ASP A 39 -11.66 30.72 -18.07
C ASP A 39 -12.13 31.65 -19.21
N ASP A 40 -11.80 31.30 -20.45
CA ASP A 40 -12.07 32.15 -21.62
C ASP A 40 -13.55 32.21 -22.01
N LYS A 41 -14.31 31.11 -21.83
CA LYS A 41 -15.72 31.01 -22.32
C LYS A 41 -16.79 31.37 -21.28
N GLY A 42 -16.39 31.66 -20.04
CA GLY A 42 -17.30 31.92 -18.93
C GLY A 42 -18.04 30.66 -18.44
N ILE A 43 -18.19 30.54 -17.12
CA ILE A 43 -18.70 29.38 -16.36
C ILE A 43 -20.13 28.93 -16.75
N ASN A 44 -20.84 29.71 -17.57
CA ASN A 44 -22.29 29.59 -17.80
C ASN A 44 -22.72 28.65 -18.95
N ARG A 45 -21.80 28.10 -19.75
CA ARG A 45 -22.17 27.21 -20.88
C ARG A 45 -22.28 25.72 -20.55
N PHE A 46 -21.81 25.28 -19.37
CA PHE A 46 -21.81 23.86 -18.99
C PHE A 46 -22.49 23.65 -17.63
N PRO A 47 -23.52 22.78 -17.53
CA PRO A 47 -24.01 22.34 -16.22
C PRO A 47 -22.86 21.67 -15.45
N ASN A 48 -22.73 21.97 -14.15
CA ASN A 48 -21.64 21.51 -13.26
C ASN A 48 -20.22 22.02 -13.61
N SER A 49 -20.12 23.22 -14.19
CA SER A 49 -18.84 23.86 -14.55
C SER A 49 -17.88 24.06 -13.36
N SER A 50 -18.39 24.42 -12.18
CA SER A 50 -17.57 24.54 -10.95
C SER A 50 -16.98 23.20 -10.49
N GLU A 51 -17.77 22.12 -10.47
CA GLU A 51 -17.29 20.78 -10.11
C GLU A 51 -16.27 20.24 -11.13
N THR A 52 -16.52 20.49 -12.42
CA THR A 52 -15.63 20.10 -13.51
C THR A 52 -14.29 20.82 -13.41
N ARG A 53 -14.32 22.13 -13.15
CA ARG A 53 -13.12 22.93 -12.90
C ARG A 53 -12.34 22.38 -11.71
N GLY A 54 -13.00 22.15 -10.58
CA GLY A 54 -12.37 21.59 -9.38
C GLY A 54 -11.69 20.24 -9.62
N LYS A 55 -12.27 19.36 -10.44
CA LYS A 55 -11.64 18.07 -10.81
C LYS A 55 -10.43 18.25 -11.73
N LEU A 56 -10.48 19.20 -12.67
CA LEU A 56 -9.38 19.51 -13.57
C LEU A 56 -8.21 20.19 -12.82
N ASP A 57 -8.51 21.07 -11.88
CA ASP A 57 -7.50 21.68 -10.99
C ASP A 57 -6.82 20.62 -10.13
N GLN A 58 -7.59 19.67 -9.58
CA GLN A 58 -7.00 18.55 -8.85
C GLN A 58 -6.10 17.68 -9.74
N LEU A 59 -6.54 17.37 -10.97
CA LEU A 59 -5.74 16.62 -11.95
C LEU A 59 -4.44 17.37 -12.26
N LYS A 60 -4.50 18.68 -12.50
CA LYS A 60 -3.35 19.54 -12.74
C LYS A 60 -2.39 19.53 -11.55
N GLN A 61 -2.86 19.84 -10.34
CA GLN A 61 -2.05 19.85 -9.12
C GLN A 61 -1.33 18.52 -8.90
N VAL A 62 -2.03 17.38 -9.05
CA VAL A 62 -1.43 16.05 -8.89
C VAL A 62 -0.34 15.78 -9.92
N LEU A 63 -0.54 16.20 -11.18
CA LEU A 63 0.42 15.96 -12.24
C LEU A 63 1.62 16.92 -12.20
N GLU A 64 1.44 18.15 -11.71
CA GLU A 64 2.50 19.15 -11.54
C GLU A 64 3.33 18.96 -10.26
N LEU A 65 2.80 18.22 -9.28
CA LEU A 65 3.51 17.86 -8.05
C LEU A 65 4.93 17.32 -8.41
N TYR A 66 5.97 17.76 -7.72
CA TYR A 66 7.38 17.39 -7.99
C TYR A 66 7.95 17.75 -9.39
N GLY A 67 7.30 18.62 -10.17
CA GLY A 67 7.85 19.22 -11.38
C GLY A 67 7.83 18.34 -12.63
N HIS A 68 8.78 17.41 -12.77
CA HIS A 68 9.10 16.77 -14.07
C HIS A 68 8.75 15.28 -14.16
N PHE A 69 7.74 14.83 -13.42
CA PHE A 69 7.43 13.41 -13.30
C PHE A 69 8.69 12.58 -12.97
N SER A 70 9.60 13.08 -12.13
CA SER A 70 10.72 12.30 -11.61
C SER A 70 10.22 11.38 -10.49
N GLY A 71 10.67 10.12 -10.44
CA GLY A 71 10.24 9.15 -9.42
C GLY A 71 8.77 8.68 -9.53
N ILE A 72 8.25 8.52 -10.75
CA ILE A 72 6.82 8.37 -11.06
C ILE A 72 6.14 7.25 -10.28
N ASN A 73 5.31 7.65 -9.32
CA ASN A 73 4.27 6.81 -8.73
C ASN A 73 2.89 7.39 -9.08
N ARG A 74 2.71 7.76 -10.35
CA ARG A 74 1.44 8.23 -10.91
C ARG A 74 0.98 7.28 -11.99
N LYS A 75 -0.32 6.98 -11.99
CA LYS A 75 -0.95 6.14 -12.99
C LYS A 75 -2.30 6.73 -13.35
N ILE A 76 -2.50 6.97 -14.64
CA ILE A 76 -3.80 7.36 -15.17
C ILE A 76 -4.44 6.14 -15.80
N GLN A 77 -5.70 5.89 -15.48
CA GLN A 77 -6.51 4.86 -16.10
C GLN A 77 -7.73 5.49 -16.74
N LEU A 78 -7.90 5.26 -18.03
CA LEU A 78 -9.09 5.65 -18.78
C LEU A 78 -9.91 4.40 -19.04
N LYS A 79 -11.20 4.43 -18.67
CA LYS A 79 -12.14 3.34 -18.94
C LYS A 79 -13.25 3.85 -19.84
N TYR A 80 -13.46 3.18 -20.97
CA TYR A 80 -14.53 3.51 -21.89
C TYR A 80 -15.88 3.03 -21.33
N LEU A 81 -16.85 3.93 -21.34
CA LEU A 81 -18.22 3.68 -20.91
C LEU A 81 -19.14 3.97 -22.11
N PRO A 82 -19.50 2.91 -22.89
CA PRO A 82 -20.31 3.07 -24.10
C PRO A 82 -21.67 3.71 -23.86
N LYS A 83 -22.26 3.48 -22.67
CA LYS A 83 -23.54 4.01 -22.23
C LYS A 83 -23.41 5.15 -21.22
N GLY A 84 -22.27 5.85 -21.21
CA GLY A 84 -22.00 6.94 -20.28
C GLY A 84 -21.83 6.51 -18.81
N LEU A 85 -21.73 7.49 -17.90
CA LEU A 85 -21.72 7.24 -16.46
C LEU A 85 -23.16 6.86 -16.02
N PRO A 86 -23.38 5.76 -15.28
CA PRO A 86 -24.68 5.51 -14.70
C PRO A 86 -25.02 6.67 -13.77
N LYS A 87 -26.08 7.42 -14.09
CA LYS A 87 -26.59 8.48 -13.21
C LYS A 87 -26.97 7.80 -11.89
N LYS A 88 -26.25 8.13 -10.80
CA LYS A 88 -26.77 7.88 -9.45
C LYS A 88 -27.98 8.81 -9.31
N THR A 89 -29.18 8.27 -9.48
CA THR A 89 -30.43 9.01 -9.41
C THR A 89 -30.60 9.58 -8.00
N SER A 90 -30.55 10.90 -7.91
CA SER A 90 -31.11 11.68 -6.81
C SER A 90 -32.30 12.45 -7.38
N SER A 91 -33.35 11.70 -7.70
CA SER A 91 -34.74 12.10 -7.98
C SER A 91 -35.35 11.00 -8.84
N GLU A 92 -36.33 10.29 -8.29
CA GLU A 92 -37.31 9.56 -9.09
C GLU A 92 -38.05 10.59 -9.94
N ASP A 93 -37.97 10.47 -11.26
CA ASP A 93 -39.11 10.57 -12.17
C ASP A 93 -38.62 10.33 -13.62
N GLU A 94 -39.26 9.35 -14.25
CA GLU A 94 -39.10 8.82 -15.61
C GLU A 94 -37.91 7.87 -15.91
N PRO A 95 -38.18 6.67 -16.48
CA PRO A 95 -37.17 5.85 -17.13
C PRO A 95 -36.77 6.53 -18.43
N ASN A 96 -35.92 7.56 -18.33
CA ASN A 96 -35.43 8.27 -19.50
C ASN A 96 -34.46 7.32 -20.23
N ASN A 97 -35.03 6.54 -21.15
CA ASN A 97 -34.41 5.53 -22.01
C ASN A 97 -33.50 6.18 -23.08
N MET A 98 -32.99 7.38 -22.80
CA MET A 98 -32.04 8.07 -23.65
C MET A 98 -30.65 7.45 -23.45
N PRO A 99 -29.99 6.96 -24.51
CA PRO A 99 -28.62 6.49 -24.41
C PRO A 99 -27.76 7.64 -23.89
N SER A 100 -27.22 7.52 -22.68
CA SER A 100 -26.21 8.48 -22.22
C SER A 100 -25.04 8.40 -23.19
N GLN A 101 -24.58 9.55 -23.67
CA GLN A 101 -23.49 9.63 -24.64
C GLN A 101 -22.26 8.84 -24.13
N PRO A 102 -21.50 8.20 -25.03
CA PRO A 102 -20.27 7.52 -24.65
C PRO A 102 -19.35 8.45 -23.86
N SER A 103 -18.75 7.94 -22.79
CA SER A 103 -17.88 8.73 -21.92
C SER A 103 -16.61 7.97 -21.54
N LEU A 104 -15.61 8.69 -21.05
CA LEU A 104 -14.41 8.12 -20.46
C LEU A 104 -14.38 8.41 -18.96
N LEU A 105 -14.27 7.36 -18.15
CA LEU A 105 -13.94 7.51 -16.74
C LEU A 105 -12.42 7.66 -16.61
N LEU A 106 -11.98 8.83 -16.19
CA LEU A 106 -10.58 9.12 -15.87
C LEU A 106 -10.33 8.87 -14.38
N VAL A 107 -9.42 7.94 -14.08
CA VAL A 107 -8.96 7.63 -12.73
C VAL A 107 -7.50 7.98 -12.62
N VAL A 108 -7.16 8.91 -11.72
CA VAL A 108 -5.78 9.22 -11.34
C VAL A 108 -5.46 8.49 -10.04
N LYS A 109 -4.32 7.79 -10.03
CA LYS A 109 -3.71 7.26 -8.81
C LYS A 109 -2.34 7.90 -8.66
N TRP A 110 -2.05 8.45 -7.49
CA TRP A 110 -0.76 9.06 -7.15
C TRP A 110 -0.36 8.72 -5.72
N GLY A 111 0.89 8.99 -5.36
CA GLY A 111 1.42 8.70 -4.02
C GLY A 111 2.04 7.32 -3.93
N GLY A 112 2.06 6.72 -2.74
CA GLY A 112 2.66 5.40 -2.53
C GLY A 112 4.20 5.40 -2.55
N GLN A 113 4.83 6.57 -2.43
CA GLN A 113 6.27 6.70 -2.24
C GLN A 113 6.66 6.37 -0.80
N LEU A 114 7.83 5.75 -0.63
CA LEU A 114 8.39 5.54 0.70
C LEU A 114 8.82 6.90 1.29
N THR A 115 8.25 7.26 2.42
CA THR A 115 8.55 8.51 3.11
C THR A 115 9.99 8.54 3.63
N GLN A 116 10.54 9.73 3.90
CA GLN A 116 11.87 9.84 4.49
C GLN A 116 11.94 9.13 5.86
N THR A 117 10.88 9.25 6.67
CA THR A 117 10.76 8.49 7.91
C THR A 117 10.81 6.99 7.67
N GLY A 118 10.10 6.49 6.65
CA GLY A 118 10.15 5.07 6.27
C GLY A 118 11.54 4.61 5.84
N LYS A 119 12.29 5.42 5.06
CA LYS A 119 13.69 5.15 4.72
C LYS A 119 14.57 5.06 5.97
N ASN A 120 14.43 6.03 6.87
CA ASN A 120 15.22 6.08 8.11
C ASN A 120 14.91 4.88 9.03
N GLN A 121 13.63 4.50 9.15
CA GLN A 121 13.19 3.33 9.91
C GLN A 121 13.76 2.03 9.32
N ALA A 122 13.69 1.87 8.01
CA ALA A 122 14.24 0.70 7.33
C ALA A 122 15.76 0.60 7.52
N GLU A 123 16.49 1.72 7.38
CA GLU A 123 17.93 1.78 7.62
C GLU A 123 18.28 1.49 9.09
N ALA A 124 17.53 2.05 10.04
CA ALA A 124 17.71 1.78 11.47
C ALA A 124 17.47 0.31 11.80
N LEU A 125 16.45 -0.31 11.22
CA LEU A 125 16.19 -1.74 11.37
C LEU A 125 17.32 -2.58 10.79
N GLY A 126 17.85 -2.22 9.62
CA GLY A 126 19.04 -2.86 9.04
C GLY A 126 20.25 -2.78 9.98
N LYS A 127 20.50 -1.60 10.56
CA LYS A 127 21.55 -1.40 11.57
C LYS A 127 21.34 -2.24 12.82
N ALA A 128 20.09 -2.43 13.26
CA ALA A 128 19.76 -3.31 14.38
C ALA A 128 20.03 -4.77 14.02
N PHE A 129 19.61 -5.22 12.84
CA PHE A 129 19.85 -6.58 12.34
C PHE A 129 21.35 -6.90 12.19
N ARG A 130 22.15 -5.90 11.83
CA ARG A 130 23.62 -6.03 11.77
C ARG A 130 24.22 -6.49 13.10
N LYS A 131 23.63 -6.08 14.22
CA LYS A 131 24.08 -6.43 15.58
C LYS A 131 23.69 -7.84 16.02
N MET A 132 22.83 -8.54 15.28
CA MET A 132 22.45 -9.92 15.62
C MET A 132 23.59 -10.92 15.41
N TYR A 133 24.60 -10.59 14.60
CA TYR A 133 25.77 -11.43 14.41
C TYR A 133 26.91 -10.95 15.32
N PRO A 134 27.24 -11.67 16.41
CA PRO A 134 28.22 -11.22 17.38
C PRO A 134 29.59 -11.04 16.72
N GLY A 135 30.25 -9.92 17.02
CA GLY A 135 31.69 -9.79 16.75
C GLY A 135 32.42 -10.78 17.65
N GLY A 136 33.08 -11.79 17.07
CA GLY A 136 33.78 -12.81 17.86
C GLY A 136 34.74 -12.22 18.89
N GLN A 137 34.92 -12.92 20.03
CA GLN A 137 35.84 -12.55 21.10
C GLN A 137 37.29 -12.52 20.58
N GLY A 138 37.93 -11.35 20.66
CA GLY A 138 39.32 -11.14 20.28
C GLY A 138 39.69 -9.67 20.35
N ALA A 139 40.76 -9.38 21.09
CA ALA A 139 41.23 -8.05 21.45
C ALA A 139 41.42 -7.10 20.26
N VAL A 140 40.38 -6.33 19.95
CA VAL A 140 40.33 -4.88 19.66
C VAL A 140 38.83 -4.55 19.45
N GLY A 141 38.17 -4.20 20.55
CA GLY A 141 36.86 -3.54 20.58
C GLY A 141 35.65 -4.46 20.69
N ASP A 142 34.99 -4.40 21.86
CA ASP A 142 33.57 -4.73 22.10
C ASP A 142 32.63 -3.85 21.25
N ARG A 143 32.78 -3.91 19.92
CA ARG A 143 31.90 -3.24 18.97
C ARG A 143 30.91 -4.28 18.43
N PRO A 144 29.67 -4.34 18.96
CA PRO A 144 28.69 -5.37 18.60
C PRO A 144 28.22 -5.30 17.13
N ASP A 145 28.69 -4.33 16.35
CA ASP A 145 28.22 -4.04 14.99
C ASP A 145 29.18 -4.48 13.88
N VAL A 146 30.28 -5.16 14.21
CA VAL A 146 31.36 -5.52 13.25
C VAL A 146 31.32 -7.00 12.84
N GLY A 147 30.59 -7.86 13.56
CA GLY A 147 30.58 -9.31 13.31
C GLY A 147 30.10 -9.68 11.91
N LEU A 148 28.96 -9.12 11.49
CA LEU A 148 28.43 -9.33 10.14
C LEU A 148 29.34 -8.73 9.05
N LEU A 149 29.93 -7.57 9.31
CA LEU A 149 30.81 -6.87 8.36
C LEU A 149 32.14 -7.61 8.17
N ARG A 150 32.62 -8.37 9.15
CA ARG A 150 33.80 -9.24 8.98
C ARG A 150 33.56 -10.38 7.99
N LEU A 151 32.31 -10.76 7.74
CA LEU A 151 31.95 -11.76 6.73
C LEU A 151 31.87 -11.18 5.32
N HIS A 152 32.16 -9.88 5.12
CA HIS A 152 31.90 -9.11 3.90
C HIS A 152 32.28 -9.82 2.60
N SER A 153 33.41 -10.53 2.56
CA SER A 153 33.86 -11.26 1.36
C SER A 153 32.96 -12.45 1.02
N THR A 154 32.62 -13.33 1.96
CA THR A 154 31.80 -14.53 1.66
C THR A 154 30.30 -14.25 1.74
N PHE A 155 29.88 -13.37 2.65
CA PHE A 155 28.48 -13.05 2.90
C PHE A 155 27.82 -12.30 1.74
N ARG A 156 28.54 -11.43 1.02
CA ARG A 156 27.96 -10.67 -0.10
C ARG A 156 27.55 -11.57 -1.27
N HIS A 157 28.29 -12.66 -1.48
CA HIS A 157 27.97 -13.68 -2.49
C HIS A 157 26.77 -14.55 -2.10
N ASP A 158 26.63 -14.85 -0.81
CA ASP A 158 25.60 -15.71 -0.25
C ASP A 158 24.36 -14.97 0.30
N LEU A 159 24.37 -13.64 0.36
CA LEU A 159 23.22 -12.79 0.64
C LEU A 159 22.44 -12.51 -0.65
N LYS A 160 21.13 -12.77 -0.63
CA LYS A 160 20.21 -12.36 -1.69
C LYS A 160 19.03 -11.61 -1.08
N ILE A 161 18.71 -10.46 -1.66
CA ILE A 161 17.59 -9.63 -1.28
C ILE A 161 16.59 -9.65 -2.43
N TYR A 162 15.35 -10.00 -2.12
CA TYR A 162 14.23 -10.03 -3.05
C TYR A 162 13.20 -8.99 -2.58
N ALA A 163 12.65 -8.24 -3.53
CA ALA A 163 11.56 -7.32 -3.26
C ALA A 163 10.43 -7.53 -4.28
N SER A 164 9.18 -7.33 -3.82
CA SER A 164 8.03 -7.08 -4.71
C SER A 164 8.33 -5.89 -5.62
N ASP A 165 7.71 -5.86 -6.80
CA ASP A 165 7.86 -4.79 -7.79
C ASP A 165 7.27 -3.43 -7.39
N GLU A 166 6.71 -3.36 -6.19
CA GLU A 166 6.22 -2.12 -5.64
C GLU A 166 7.37 -1.18 -5.23
N GLY A 167 7.41 0.01 -5.83
CA GLY A 167 8.52 0.96 -5.65
C GLY A 167 8.85 1.28 -4.18
N ARG A 168 7.84 1.41 -3.30
CA ARG A 168 8.11 1.61 -1.86
C ARG A 168 8.72 0.39 -1.17
N VAL A 169 8.36 -0.82 -1.59
CA VAL A 169 8.91 -2.07 -1.05
C VAL A 169 10.37 -2.22 -1.50
N GLN A 170 10.66 -1.96 -2.78
CA GLN A 170 12.01 -1.91 -3.33
C GLN A 170 12.91 -0.91 -2.60
N MET A 171 12.43 0.32 -2.40
CA MET A 171 13.18 1.35 -1.67
C MET A 171 13.38 0.99 -0.19
N THR A 172 12.40 0.30 0.42
CA THR A 172 12.52 -0.21 1.80
C THR A 172 13.62 -1.26 1.88
N ALA A 173 13.66 -2.18 0.92
CA ALA A 173 14.71 -3.20 0.83
C ALA A 173 16.10 -2.58 0.66
N ALA A 174 16.23 -1.57 -0.20
CA ALA A 174 17.50 -0.85 -0.40
C ALA A 174 17.94 -0.09 0.85
N ALA A 175 17.02 0.61 1.54
CA ALA A 175 17.33 1.32 2.78
C ALA A 175 17.72 0.37 3.91
N PHE A 176 17.03 -0.76 4.04
CA PHE A 176 17.41 -1.80 4.97
C PHE A 176 18.80 -2.37 4.65
N ALA A 177 19.07 -2.70 3.37
CA ALA A 177 20.36 -3.22 2.93
C ALA A 177 21.50 -2.24 3.24
N LYS A 178 21.26 -0.93 3.03
CA LYS A 178 22.19 0.15 3.39
C LYS A 178 22.57 0.08 4.87
N GLY A 179 21.57 -0.01 5.76
CA GLY A 179 21.81 -0.12 7.20
C GLY A 179 22.49 -1.42 7.63
N LEU A 180 22.05 -2.54 7.05
CA LEU A 180 22.56 -3.89 7.34
C LEU A 180 24.04 -4.03 6.97
N LEU A 181 24.43 -3.54 5.79
CA LEU A 181 25.76 -3.71 5.21
C LEU A 181 26.68 -2.49 5.42
N ALA A 182 26.20 -1.45 6.12
CA ALA A 182 26.93 -0.20 6.31
C ALA A 182 27.40 0.45 5.00
N LEU A 183 26.51 0.49 3.99
CA LEU A 183 26.84 1.05 2.69
C LEU A 183 26.73 2.58 2.70
N ASP A 184 27.68 3.24 2.06
CA ASP A 184 27.62 4.67 1.78
C ASP A 184 26.93 4.96 0.42
N GLY A 185 26.37 6.15 0.29
CA GLY A 185 25.74 6.62 -0.95
C GLY A 185 24.20 6.59 -0.98
N GLU A 186 23.65 6.88 -2.15
CA GLU A 186 22.22 6.95 -2.40
C GLU A 186 21.56 5.56 -2.52
N LEU A 187 20.24 5.50 -2.33
CA LEU A 187 19.50 4.23 -2.39
C LEU A 187 19.38 3.66 -3.81
N ALA A 188 19.41 4.48 -4.86
CA ALA A 188 19.21 4.02 -6.23
C ALA A 188 20.32 3.08 -6.73
N PRO A 189 21.63 3.38 -6.55
CA PRO A 189 22.70 2.43 -6.85
C PRO A 189 22.59 1.13 -6.04
N ILE A 190 22.24 1.24 -4.75
CA ILE A 190 22.08 0.08 -3.86
C ILE A 190 20.93 -0.81 -4.35
N LEU A 191 19.80 -0.21 -4.73
CA LEU A 191 18.64 -0.92 -5.25
C LEU A 191 19.02 -1.76 -6.48
N VAL A 192 19.65 -1.13 -7.48
CA VAL A 192 20.04 -1.80 -8.73
C VAL A 192 21.05 -2.92 -8.50
N GLN A 193 21.99 -2.73 -7.58
CA GLN A 193 23.06 -3.70 -7.34
C GLN A 193 22.67 -4.85 -6.41
N MET A 194 21.78 -4.61 -5.44
CA MET A 194 21.57 -5.53 -4.32
C MET A 194 20.18 -6.14 -4.25
N VAL A 195 19.16 -5.47 -4.78
CA VAL A 195 17.76 -5.90 -4.65
C VAL A 195 17.29 -6.50 -5.97
N LYS A 196 16.98 -7.80 -5.94
CA LYS A 196 16.40 -8.50 -7.07
C LYS A 196 14.89 -8.26 -7.10
N SER A 197 14.38 -7.79 -8.24
CA SER A 197 12.95 -7.80 -8.52
C SER A 197 12.48 -9.26 -8.63
N ALA A 198 11.39 -9.57 -7.93
CA ALA A 198 10.82 -10.92 -7.84
C ALA A 198 9.93 -11.31 -9.05
N ASN A 199 9.83 -10.43 -10.05
CA ASN A 199 8.83 -10.51 -11.13
C ASN A 199 8.96 -11.75 -12.02
N THR A 200 10.16 -12.29 -12.23
CA THR A 200 10.34 -13.37 -13.22
C THR A 200 9.60 -14.67 -12.87
N ASN A 201 9.26 -14.91 -11.60
CA ASN A 201 8.65 -16.17 -11.15
C ASN A 201 7.36 -16.00 -10.32
N GLY A 202 6.79 -14.79 -10.23
CA GLY A 202 5.61 -14.53 -9.39
C GLY A 202 5.86 -14.76 -7.89
N LEU A 203 7.11 -14.60 -7.44
CA LEU A 203 7.53 -15.01 -6.10
C LEU A 203 6.87 -14.18 -4.99
N LEU A 204 6.71 -12.87 -5.22
CA LEU A 204 6.24 -11.89 -4.23
C LEU A 204 5.11 -10.99 -4.76
N ASP A 205 4.50 -11.35 -5.89
CA ASP A 205 3.50 -10.53 -6.60
C ASP A 205 2.30 -11.36 -7.12
N ASN A 206 2.05 -12.54 -6.54
CA ASN A 206 0.98 -13.45 -6.96
C ASN A 206 -0.30 -13.26 -6.14
N ASP A 207 -1.30 -12.56 -6.69
CA ASP A 207 -2.61 -12.37 -6.03
C ASP A 207 -3.80 -12.90 -6.86
N VAL A 208 -3.54 -13.54 -8.01
CA VAL A 208 -4.58 -13.84 -9.02
C VAL A 208 -5.56 -14.92 -8.55
N ASP A 209 -5.06 -15.98 -7.90
CA ASP A 209 -5.88 -17.15 -7.57
C ASP A 209 -6.74 -16.96 -6.31
N SER A 210 -6.36 -16.05 -5.40
CA SER A 210 -7.03 -15.82 -4.11
C SER A 210 -8.16 -14.78 -4.15
N THR A 211 -8.27 -14.00 -5.24
CA THR A 211 -9.14 -12.82 -5.31
C THR A 211 -10.63 -13.15 -5.08
N LYS A 212 -11.14 -14.27 -5.63
CA LYS A 212 -12.58 -14.61 -5.54
C LYS A 212 -13.01 -14.93 -4.10
N GLU A 213 -12.25 -15.76 -3.41
CA GLU A 213 -12.52 -16.14 -2.02
C GLU A 213 -12.40 -14.94 -1.09
N GLN A 214 -11.37 -14.10 -1.32
CA GLN A 214 -11.19 -12.87 -0.58
C GLN A 214 -12.39 -11.93 -0.70
N GLN A 215 -12.98 -11.79 -1.89
CA GLN A 215 -14.20 -10.97 -2.08
C GLN A 215 -15.42 -11.54 -1.35
N LYS A 216 -15.58 -12.87 -1.33
CA LYS A 216 -16.68 -13.52 -0.58
C LYS A 216 -16.55 -13.28 0.93
N VAL A 217 -15.33 -13.41 1.46
CA VAL A 217 -15.04 -13.16 2.87
C VAL A 217 -15.29 -11.68 3.23
N LYS A 218 -14.79 -10.75 2.40
CA LYS A 218 -15.04 -9.31 2.57
C LYS A 218 -16.54 -8.98 2.61
N HIS A 219 -17.33 -9.55 1.70
CA HIS A 219 -18.77 -9.33 1.68
C HIS A 219 -19.45 -9.80 2.97
N THR A 220 -19.14 -11.02 3.39
CA THR A 220 -19.68 -11.62 4.62
C THR A 220 -19.31 -10.79 5.85
N LEU A 221 -18.03 -10.40 5.96
CA LEU A 221 -17.53 -9.56 7.05
C LEU A 221 -18.24 -8.20 7.09
N HIS A 222 -18.46 -7.57 5.93
CA HIS A 222 -19.15 -6.29 5.86
C HIS A 222 -20.62 -6.39 6.28
N ASP A 223 -21.29 -7.50 6.02
CA ASP A 223 -22.67 -7.73 6.46
C ASP A 223 -22.75 -7.97 7.97
N LEU A 224 -21.78 -8.67 8.55
CA LEU A 224 -21.68 -8.84 9.99
C LEU A 224 -21.44 -7.50 10.71
N LEU A 225 -20.48 -6.70 10.21
CA LEU A 225 -20.11 -5.41 10.81
C LEU A 225 -21.11 -4.28 10.54
N ALA A 226 -22.07 -4.48 9.64
CA ALA A 226 -23.14 -3.51 9.39
C ALA A 226 -24.32 -3.62 10.35
N LYS A 227 -24.37 -4.66 11.19
CA LYS A 227 -25.44 -4.83 12.18
C LYS A 227 -25.29 -3.80 13.29
N ASN A 228 -26.25 -2.89 13.44
CA ASN A 228 -26.25 -1.86 14.49
C ASN A 228 -26.68 -2.45 15.85
N ARG A 229 -25.85 -3.33 16.41
CA ARG A 229 -26.00 -3.90 17.75
C ARG A 229 -24.63 -4.23 18.32
N SER A 230 -24.55 -4.44 19.64
CA SER A 230 -23.33 -4.97 20.25
C SER A 230 -23.05 -6.40 19.77
N PHE A 231 -21.77 -6.76 19.70
CA PHE A 231 -21.35 -8.13 19.41
C PHE A 231 -21.92 -9.11 20.43
N THR A 232 -22.52 -10.17 19.92
CA THR A 232 -22.99 -11.33 20.66
C THR A 232 -21.93 -12.42 20.61
N GLN A 233 -22.06 -13.44 21.47
CA GLN A 233 -21.14 -14.58 21.47
C GLN A 233 -21.06 -15.26 20.08
N GLU A 234 -22.17 -15.36 19.36
CA GLU A 234 -22.22 -15.89 17.99
C GLU A 234 -21.36 -15.07 17.01
N ASP A 235 -21.30 -13.74 17.16
CA ASP A 235 -20.43 -12.92 16.32
C ASP A 235 -18.95 -13.14 16.65
N TYR A 236 -18.61 -13.40 17.93
CA TYR A 236 -17.24 -13.80 18.29
C TYR A 236 -16.88 -15.15 17.67
N ASP A 237 -17.80 -16.11 17.70
CA ASP A 237 -17.56 -17.43 17.13
C ASP A 237 -17.47 -17.39 15.59
N THR A 238 -18.18 -16.46 14.94
CA THR A 238 -18.19 -16.29 13.48
C THR A 238 -17.03 -15.44 12.95
N ILE A 239 -16.76 -14.29 13.56
CA ILE A 239 -15.71 -13.35 13.13
C ILE A 239 -14.34 -13.82 13.63
N ALA A 240 -14.28 -14.41 14.82
CA ALA A 240 -13.04 -14.79 15.49
C ALA A 240 -12.95 -16.30 15.82
N PRO A 241 -13.25 -17.24 14.90
CA PRO A 241 -13.24 -18.68 15.20
C PRO A 241 -11.86 -19.18 15.63
N THR A 242 -10.79 -18.53 15.16
CA THR A 242 -9.40 -18.82 15.52
C THR A 242 -8.99 -18.31 16.92
N ARG A 243 -9.90 -17.61 17.63
CA ARG A 243 -9.71 -17.05 18.98
C ARG A 243 -8.43 -16.22 19.15
N SER A 244 -8.08 -15.43 18.12
CA SER A 244 -6.93 -14.52 18.19
C SER A 244 -7.14 -13.47 19.30
N ARG A 245 -6.18 -13.34 20.22
CA ARG A 245 -6.26 -12.40 21.36
C ARG A 245 -6.40 -10.94 20.92
N SER A 246 -5.65 -10.52 19.90
CA SER A 246 -5.70 -9.15 19.38
C SER A 246 -7.08 -8.82 18.82
N LEU A 247 -7.65 -9.73 18.04
CA LEU A 247 -8.97 -9.59 17.45
C LEU A 247 -10.07 -9.53 18.51
N ILE A 248 -10.05 -10.44 19.49
CA ILE A 248 -11.01 -10.43 20.59
C ILE A 248 -10.90 -9.13 21.40
N SER A 249 -9.68 -8.66 21.66
CA SER A 249 -9.45 -7.38 22.34
C SER A 249 -10.05 -6.21 21.56
N SER A 250 -9.87 -6.18 20.24
CA SER A 250 -10.44 -5.14 19.38
C SER A 250 -11.96 -5.21 19.34
N MET A 251 -12.56 -6.41 19.27
CA MET A 251 -14.01 -6.60 19.33
C MET A 251 -14.59 -6.14 20.67
N ASN A 252 -13.90 -6.43 21.79
CA ASN A 252 -14.28 -5.98 23.14
C ASN A 252 -14.22 -4.46 23.29
N TYR A 253 -13.25 -3.80 22.64
CA TYR A 253 -13.14 -2.35 22.62
C TYR A 253 -14.24 -1.71 21.78
N ILE A 254 -14.47 -2.21 20.56
CA ILE A 254 -15.45 -1.66 19.62
C ILE A 254 -16.88 -1.84 20.12
N LYS A 255 -17.20 -3.01 20.67
CA LYS A 255 -18.54 -3.45 21.13
C LYS A 255 -19.62 -3.41 20.05
N ASN A 256 -19.96 -2.25 19.52
CA ASN A 256 -20.89 -2.04 18.41
C ASN A 256 -20.14 -1.41 17.22
N PRO A 257 -19.98 -2.13 16.10
CA PRO A 257 -19.21 -1.65 14.94
C PRO A 257 -19.85 -0.42 14.28
N VAL A 258 -21.18 -0.34 14.20
CA VAL A 258 -21.87 0.81 13.60
C VAL A 258 -21.70 2.06 14.47
N SER A 259 -21.75 1.92 15.80
CA SER A 259 -21.48 3.03 16.71
C SER A 259 -20.04 3.53 16.57
N ALA A 260 -19.06 2.63 16.46
CA ALA A 260 -17.68 3.01 16.21
C ALA A 260 -17.53 3.74 14.86
N CYS A 261 -18.19 3.28 13.79
CA CYS A 261 -18.21 3.98 12.51
C CYS A 261 -18.83 5.38 12.61
N ARG A 262 -19.90 5.58 13.40
CA ARG A 262 -20.47 6.91 13.64
C ARG A 262 -19.47 7.84 14.32
N ASN A 263 -18.76 7.36 15.33
CA ASN A 263 -17.71 8.15 16.01
C ASN A 263 -16.58 8.53 15.04
N ILE A 264 -16.08 7.57 14.27
CA ILE A 264 -15.07 7.82 13.22
C ILE A 264 -15.58 8.86 12.22
N TYR A 265 -16.84 8.74 11.78
CA TYR A 265 -17.44 9.68 10.84
C TYR A 265 -17.54 11.09 11.41
N GLN A 266 -17.88 11.24 12.69
CA GLN A 266 -17.89 12.52 13.38
C GLN A 266 -16.48 13.14 13.41
N TYR A 267 -15.46 12.37 13.83
CA TYR A 267 -14.08 12.88 13.84
C TYR A 267 -13.57 13.27 12.45
N ILE A 268 -13.99 12.56 11.39
CA ILE A 268 -13.68 12.94 10.01
C ILE A 268 -14.28 14.31 9.68
N HIS A 269 -15.52 14.59 10.09
CA HIS A 269 -16.14 15.90 9.86
C HIS A 269 -15.46 17.01 10.66
N GLU A 270 -15.07 16.74 11.90
CA GLU A 270 -14.29 17.69 12.71
C GLU A 270 -12.93 17.99 12.06
N MET A 271 -12.25 16.97 11.51
CA MET A 271 -11.01 17.13 10.74
C MET A 271 -11.23 17.98 9.48
N ILE A 272 -12.32 17.73 8.74
CA ILE A 272 -12.66 18.52 7.54
C ILE A 272 -12.88 19.99 7.90
N ALA A 273 -13.66 20.27 8.96
CA ALA A 273 -13.94 21.62 9.41
C ALA A 273 -12.66 22.35 9.84
N LEU A 274 -11.76 21.64 10.54
CA LEU A 274 -10.45 22.15 10.92
C LEU A 274 -9.63 22.53 9.68
N ILE A 275 -9.48 21.63 8.71
CA ILE A 275 -8.72 21.88 7.48
C ILE A 275 -9.29 23.08 6.70
N GLN A 276 -10.61 23.18 6.60
CA GLN A 276 -11.28 24.33 5.98
C GLN A 276 -10.96 25.65 6.69
N SER A 277 -10.90 25.64 8.02
CA SER A 277 -10.53 26.83 8.80
C SER A 277 -9.06 27.25 8.55
N HIS A 278 -8.16 26.28 8.40
CA HIS A 278 -6.75 26.54 8.06
C HIS A 278 -6.59 27.13 6.66
N GLU A 279 -7.35 26.62 5.69
CA GLU A 279 -7.36 27.13 4.31
C GLU A 279 -7.85 28.59 4.25
N LEU A 280 -8.92 28.93 4.99
CA LEU A 280 -9.46 30.30 5.07
C LEU A 280 -8.50 31.27 5.78
N ASN A 281 -7.78 30.79 6.78
CA ASN A 281 -6.84 31.61 7.56
C ASN A 281 -5.46 31.76 6.89
N HIS A 282 -5.26 31.19 5.70
CA HIS A 282 -4.00 31.20 4.96
C HIS A 282 -2.79 30.84 5.83
N THR A 283 -2.91 29.78 6.65
CA THR A 283 -1.82 29.38 7.53
C THR A 283 -0.57 29.04 6.72
N SER A 284 0.57 29.59 7.12
CA SER A 284 1.87 29.40 6.46
C SER A 284 2.48 28.00 6.67
N ASP A 285 1.81 27.13 7.42
CA ASP A 285 2.29 25.78 7.70
C ASP A 285 2.25 24.93 6.43
N GLU A 286 3.40 24.38 6.07
CA GLU A 286 3.52 23.44 4.95
C GLU A 286 3.18 22.02 5.43
N LEU A 287 2.31 21.33 4.68
CA LEU A 287 2.06 19.91 4.89
C LEU A 287 3.17 19.07 4.28
N PHE A 288 3.30 17.84 4.79
CA PHE A 288 4.37 16.94 4.39
C PHE A 288 4.35 16.65 2.88
N HIS A 289 5.55 16.57 2.27
CA HIS A 289 5.74 16.35 0.84
C HIS A 289 5.09 17.41 -0.08
N SER A 290 4.94 18.65 0.41
CA SER A 290 4.31 19.73 -0.35
C SER A 290 2.86 19.40 -0.74
N GLU A 291 2.17 18.59 0.07
CA GLU A 291 0.72 18.43 -0.04
C GLU A 291 0.07 19.80 0.17
N THR A 292 -0.82 20.22 -0.73
CA THR A 292 -1.57 21.46 -0.56
C THR A 292 -2.71 21.25 0.43
N TRP A 293 -3.12 22.31 1.12
CA TRP A 293 -4.30 22.28 1.99
C TRP A 293 -5.56 21.80 1.24
N ASP A 294 -5.73 22.21 -0.03
CA ASP A 294 -6.79 21.74 -0.93
C ASP A 294 -6.71 20.22 -1.20
N LEU A 295 -5.51 19.66 -1.42
CA LEU A 295 -5.35 18.20 -1.59
C LEU A 295 -5.67 17.43 -0.30
N CYS A 296 -5.21 17.93 0.84
CA CYS A 296 -5.52 17.36 2.16
C CYS A 296 -7.03 17.38 2.43
N LEU A 297 -7.70 18.52 2.17
CA LEU A 297 -9.14 18.67 2.30
C LEU A 297 -9.89 17.67 1.40
N ARG A 298 -9.50 17.58 0.13
CA ARG A 298 -10.11 16.63 -0.83
C ARG A 298 -9.94 15.19 -0.43
N ARG A 299 -8.80 14.81 0.18
CA ARG A 299 -8.56 13.47 0.72
C ARG A 299 -9.58 13.13 1.80
N TRP A 300 -9.73 13.99 2.80
CA TRP A 300 -10.70 13.77 3.88
C TRP A 300 -12.17 13.86 3.43
N LEU A 301 -12.52 14.81 2.55
CA LEU A 301 -13.85 14.90 1.94
C LEU A 301 -14.22 13.62 1.16
N LYS A 302 -13.26 13.08 0.41
CA LYS A 302 -13.46 11.83 -0.33
C LYS A 302 -13.67 10.65 0.62
N LEU A 303 -12.88 10.55 1.69
CA LEU A 303 -13.06 9.50 2.70
C LEU A 303 -14.43 9.61 3.37
N SER A 304 -14.86 10.82 3.77
CA SER A 304 -16.19 11.04 4.33
C SER A 304 -17.30 10.57 3.37
N LYS A 305 -17.20 10.93 2.09
CA LYS A 305 -18.18 10.55 1.06
C LYS A 305 -18.19 9.03 0.77
N ASP A 306 -17.02 8.40 0.71
CA ASP A 306 -16.90 6.99 0.37
C ASP A 306 -17.21 6.06 1.57
N PHE A 307 -17.07 6.58 2.81
CA PHE A 307 -17.27 5.83 4.05
C PHE A 307 -18.74 5.70 4.45
N TYR A 308 -19.59 6.69 4.14
CA TYR A 308 -21.02 6.64 4.51
C TYR A 308 -21.92 6.85 3.29
N ASP A 309 -22.71 5.82 2.96
CA ASP A 309 -23.71 5.88 1.89
C ASP A 309 -25.02 6.45 2.43
N LYS A 310 -25.26 7.73 2.16
CA LYS A 310 -26.48 8.44 2.57
C LYS A 310 -27.77 7.84 2.00
N GLN A 311 -27.72 7.18 0.84
CA GLN A 311 -28.90 6.61 0.20
C GLN A 311 -29.32 5.30 0.88
N LYS A 312 -28.34 4.51 1.32
CA LYS A 312 -28.54 3.21 1.96
C LYS A 312 -28.51 3.27 3.49
N ASP A 313 -28.26 4.46 4.04
CA ASP A 313 -28.01 4.68 5.48
C ASP A 313 -27.03 3.64 6.07
N ARG A 314 -25.90 3.42 5.37
CA ARG A 314 -24.96 2.35 5.72
C ARG A 314 -23.50 2.77 5.56
N PHE A 315 -22.68 2.36 6.51
CA PHE A 315 -21.22 2.53 6.44
C PHE A 315 -20.57 1.50 5.52
N ASN A 316 -19.59 1.96 4.74
CA ASN A 316 -18.76 1.16 3.88
C ASN A 316 -17.48 0.76 4.62
N ILE A 317 -17.50 -0.42 5.23
CA ILE A 317 -16.40 -0.95 6.05
C ILE A 317 -15.09 -1.12 5.27
N SER A 318 -15.15 -1.25 3.94
CA SER A 318 -13.94 -1.32 3.09
C SER A 318 -13.08 -0.06 3.13
N LYS A 319 -13.60 1.06 3.65
CA LYS A 319 -12.87 2.32 3.81
C LYS A 319 -12.15 2.44 5.15
N VAL A 320 -12.40 1.54 6.11
CA VAL A 320 -11.76 1.58 7.43
C VAL A 320 -10.23 1.54 7.33
N PRO A 321 -9.60 0.65 6.52
CA PRO A 321 -8.14 0.66 6.37
C PRO A 321 -7.62 1.98 5.79
N ASP A 322 -8.32 2.55 4.80
CA ASP A 322 -7.96 3.84 4.18
C ASP A 322 -8.01 4.99 5.21
N ILE A 323 -9.00 4.99 6.11
CA ILE A 323 -9.14 5.99 7.19
C ILE A 323 -8.02 5.85 8.22
N TYR A 324 -7.77 4.61 8.68
CA TYR A 324 -6.70 4.30 9.62
C TYR A 324 -5.33 4.73 9.08
N ASP A 325 -5.03 4.42 7.83
CA ASP A 325 -3.77 4.83 7.19
C ASP A 325 -3.68 6.36 7.03
N SER A 326 -4.79 7.02 6.71
CA SER A 326 -4.82 8.49 6.55
C SER A 326 -4.56 9.22 7.87
N ILE A 327 -5.23 8.84 8.96
CA ILE A 327 -4.96 9.47 10.27
C ILE A 327 -3.57 9.12 10.80
N LYS A 328 -3.09 7.89 10.57
CA LYS A 328 -1.73 7.50 10.93
C LYS A 328 -0.68 8.33 10.17
N TYR A 329 -0.88 8.55 8.87
CA TYR A 329 -0.02 9.43 8.07
C TYR A 329 -0.02 10.85 8.64
N ASP A 330 -1.20 11.41 8.92
CA ASP A 330 -1.33 12.76 9.44
C ASP A 330 -0.72 12.90 10.85
N LEU A 331 -0.85 11.90 11.73
CA LEU A 331 -0.18 11.89 13.04
C LEU A 331 1.35 11.78 12.94
N LEU A 332 1.87 11.04 11.96
CA LEU A 332 3.31 10.87 11.78
C LEU A 332 3.97 12.08 11.13
N HIS A 333 3.24 12.79 10.26
CA HIS A 333 3.84 13.75 9.35
C HIS A 333 3.25 15.16 9.45
N ASN A 334 1.96 15.28 9.77
CA ASN A 334 1.23 16.54 9.76
C ASN A 334 0.74 16.96 11.17
N LYS A 335 1.15 16.27 12.25
CA LYS A 335 0.68 16.52 13.64
C LYS A 335 0.83 17.99 14.05
N ASN A 336 1.97 18.60 13.72
CA ASN A 336 2.28 19.97 14.10
C ASN A 336 1.53 21.02 13.28
N ALA A 337 1.21 20.70 12.02
CA ALA A 337 0.49 21.58 11.10
C ALA A 337 -1.03 21.51 11.34
N LEU A 338 -1.58 20.31 11.48
CA LEU A 338 -3.01 20.11 11.70
C LEU A 338 -3.42 20.43 13.13
N ARG A 339 -2.64 20.02 14.14
CA ARG A 339 -2.96 20.21 15.59
C ARG A 339 -4.38 19.75 15.96
N PHE A 340 -4.88 18.70 15.31
CA PHE A 340 -6.22 18.18 15.55
C PHE A 340 -6.32 17.52 16.93
N SER A 341 -7.17 18.05 17.81
CA SER A 341 -7.31 17.59 19.20
C SER A 341 -7.78 16.14 19.30
N CYS A 342 -8.68 15.71 18.42
CA CYS A 342 -9.26 14.36 18.43
C CYS A 342 -8.45 13.36 17.56
N ALA A 343 -7.23 13.72 17.14
CA ALA A 343 -6.43 12.89 16.23
C ALA A 343 -6.08 11.52 16.82
N GLU A 344 -5.77 11.48 18.12
CA GLU A 344 -5.45 10.24 18.82
C GLU A 344 -6.69 9.36 18.99
N ASP A 345 -7.85 9.94 19.30
CA ASP A 345 -9.12 9.20 19.39
C ASP A 345 -9.55 8.61 18.04
N LEU A 346 -9.45 9.40 16.97
CA LEU A 346 -9.69 8.93 15.60
C LEU A 346 -8.74 7.79 15.24
N TYR A 347 -7.46 7.90 15.58
CA TYR A 347 -6.47 6.85 15.35
C TYR A 347 -6.78 5.59 16.13
N VAL A 348 -7.03 5.67 17.44
CA VAL A 348 -7.29 4.49 18.28
C VAL A 348 -8.57 3.79 17.84
N CYS A 349 -9.65 4.53 17.56
CA CYS A 349 -10.92 3.96 17.13
C CYS A 349 -10.82 3.31 15.73
N SER A 350 -10.22 4.01 14.76
CA SER A 350 -10.01 3.47 13.41
C SER A 350 -9.06 2.27 13.40
N LYS A 351 -8.00 2.28 14.22
CA LYS A 351 -7.09 1.15 14.41
C LYS A 351 -7.81 -0.06 14.98
N ALA A 352 -8.59 0.11 16.04
CA ALA A 352 -9.31 -1.01 16.64
C ALA A 352 -10.26 -1.68 15.64
N LEU A 353 -10.93 -0.89 14.79
CA LEU A 353 -11.77 -1.44 13.73
C LEU A 353 -10.95 -2.06 12.59
N ALA A 354 -9.82 -1.46 12.20
CA ALA A 354 -8.90 -2.01 11.20
C ALA A 354 -8.28 -3.34 11.64
N ASP A 355 -7.94 -3.49 12.93
CA ASP A 355 -7.43 -4.72 13.54
C ASP A 355 -8.47 -5.88 13.51
N ILE A 356 -9.75 -5.56 13.31
CA ILE A 356 -10.80 -6.54 13.00
C ILE A 356 -10.87 -6.76 11.50
N VAL A 357 -10.99 -5.69 10.72
CA VAL A 357 -11.26 -5.78 9.28
C VAL A 357 -10.10 -6.42 8.53
N VAL A 358 -8.89 -5.84 8.62
CA VAL A 358 -7.75 -6.20 7.76
C VAL A 358 -7.37 -7.68 7.89
N PRO A 359 -7.17 -8.26 9.08
CA PRO A 359 -6.80 -9.68 9.20
C PRO A 359 -7.91 -10.64 8.76
N GLN A 360 -9.17 -10.19 8.84
CA GLN A 360 -10.33 -10.99 8.44
C GLN A 360 -10.64 -10.93 6.96
N GLU A 361 -10.16 -9.91 6.24
CA GLU A 361 -10.21 -9.90 4.78
C GLU A 361 -9.39 -11.06 4.17
N TYR A 362 -8.43 -11.63 4.90
CA TYR A 362 -7.64 -12.80 4.48
C TYR A 362 -8.22 -14.13 4.97
N GLY A 363 -9.52 -14.19 5.25
CA GLY A 363 -10.26 -15.39 5.69
C GLY A 363 -10.68 -15.31 7.15
N MET A 364 -11.85 -15.83 7.51
CA MET A 364 -12.33 -15.87 8.90
C MET A 364 -12.05 -17.22 9.55
N THR A 365 -12.45 -18.29 8.86
CA THR A 365 -12.18 -19.67 9.28
C THR A 365 -10.77 -20.12 8.91
N VAL A 366 -10.31 -21.23 9.51
CA VAL A 366 -9.00 -21.81 9.18
C VAL A 366 -8.92 -22.21 7.70
N ASP A 367 -9.98 -22.82 7.17
CA ASP A 367 -10.02 -23.28 5.78
C ASP A 367 -9.96 -22.11 4.79
N GLU A 368 -10.75 -21.05 5.01
CA GLU A 368 -10.71 -19.84 4.19
C GLU A 368 -9.33 -19.18 4.24
N LYS A 369 -8.75 -19.07 5.45
CA LYS A 369 -7.43 -18.49 5.65
C LYS A 369 -6.37 -19.27 4.87
N LEU A 370 -6.36 -20.60 4.97
CA LEU A 370 -5.42 -21.47 4.26
C LEU A 370 -5.62 -21.41 2.74
N SER A 371 -6.87 -21.39 2.27
CA SER A 371 -7.16 -21.33 0.83
C SER A 371 -6.64 -20.02 0.21
N ILE A 372 -6.97 -18.88 0.82
CA ILE A 372 -6.47 -17.56 0.40
C ILE A 372 -4.95 -17.50 0.47
N ALA A 373 -4.36 -17.97 1.58
CA ALA A 373 -2.91 -17.93 1.78
C ALA A 373 -2.16 -18.79 0.75
N ARG A 374 -2.67 -19.98 0.40
CA ARG A 374 -2.08 -20.83 -0.64
C ARG A 374 -2.06 -20.13 -1.98
N GLY A 375 -3.11 -19.38 -2.33
CA GLY A 375 -3.15 -18.58 -3.55
C GLY A 375 -2.07 -17.49 -3.62
N ILE A 376 -1.61 -16.99 -2.47
CA ILE A 376 -0.65 -15.87 -2.40
C ILE A 376 0.80 -16.36 -2.25
N VAL A 377 1.08 -17.20 -1.25
CA VAL A 377 2.47 -17.50 -0.83
C VAL A 377 3.03 -18.83 -1.34
N THR A 378 2.30 -19.62 -2.13
CA THR A 378 2.81 -20.90 -2.65
C THR A 378 4.17 -20.78 -3.36
N PRO A 379 4.40 -19.83 -4.27
CA PRO A 379 5.72 -19.65 -4.90
C PRO A 379 6.82 -19.33 -3.87
N LEU A 380 6.52 -18.46 -2.90
CA LEU A 380 7.42 -18.09 -1.83
C LEU A 380 7.80 -19.29 -0.95
N LEU A 381 6.81 -20.10 -0.57
CA LEU A 381 7.01 -21.30 0.23
C LEU A 381 7.88 -22.33 -0.51
N ARG A 382 7.64 -22.55 -1.82
CA ARG A 382 8.50 -23.42 -2.64
C ARG A 382 9.94 -22.91 -2.68
N LYS A 383 10.15 -21.59 -2.78
CA LYS A 383 11.50 -21.01 -2.75
C LYS A 383 12.16 -21.17 -1.38
N ILE A 384 11.45 -20.89 -0.29
CA ILE A 384 11.96 -21.08 1.06
C ILE A 384 12.34 -22.55 1.29
N GLN A 385 11.47 -23.48 0.88
CA GLN A 385 11.74 -24.92 0.96
C GLN A 385 12.98 -25.31 0.16
N ALA A 386 13.10 -24.85 -1.09
CA ALA A 386 14.26 -25.11 -1.93
C ALA A 386 15.55 -24.55 -1.33
N ASP A 387 15.50 -23.36 -0.73
CA ASP A 387 16.65 -22.71 -0.09
C ASP A 387 17.10 -23.45 1.17
N LEU A 388 16.16 -23.90 1.99
CA LEU A 388 16.44 -24.72 3.16
C LEU A 388 17.00 -26.10 2.74
N GLN A 389 16.40 -26.73 1.74
CA GLN A 389 16.87 -28.03 1.25
C GLN A 389 18.26 -27.92 0.60
N GLY A 390 18.52 -26.87 -0.17
CA GLY A 390 19.84 -26.60 -0.75
C GLY A 390 20.92 -26.28 0.28
N ASN A 391 20.55 -25.82 1.47
CA ASN A 391 21.46 -25.70 2.61
C ASN A 391 21.78 -27.07 3.24
N LEU A 392 20.82 -27.99 3.27
CA LEU A 392 21.01 -29.34 3.83
C LEU A 392 21.79 -30.26 2.88
N THR A 393 21.48 -30.25 1.58
CA THR A 393 22.02 -31.21 0.61
C THR A 393 23.26 -30.70 -0.12
N GLY A 394 23.55 -29.40 -0.05
CA GLY A 394 24.61 -28.75 -0.83
C GLY A 394 24.29 -28.61 -2.33
N VAL A 395 23.21 -29.23 -2.81
CA VAL A 395 22.75 -29.15 -4.20
C VAL A 395 21.91 -27.90 -4.37
N LEU A 396 22.47 -26.91 -5.07
CA LEU A 396 21.79 -25.68 -5.40
C LEU A 396 21.13 -25.76 -6.79
N THR A 397 19.99 -25.12 -6.94
CA THR A 397 19.33 -24.92 -8.25
C THR A 397 20.20 -24.09 -9.17
N HIS A 398 20.08 -24.25 -10.50
CA HIS A 398 20.95 -23.62 -11.49
C HIS A 398 21.08 -22.09 -11.33
N ASP A 399 20.00 -21.41 -10.95
CA ASP A 399 19.94 -19.95 -10.71
C ASP A 399 20.78 -19.46 -9.51
N GLU A 400 21.19 -20.36 -8.60
CA GLU A 400 21.98 -20.00 -7.42
C GLU A 400 23.50 -20.19 -7.62
N HIS A 401 23.94 -20.85 -8.70
CA HIS A 401 25.38 -21.04 -8.98
C HIS A 401 26.07 -19.80 -9.55
N VAL A 402 25.31 -18.81 -10.04
CA VAL A 402 25.84 -17.63 -10.76
C VAL A 402 26.68 -16.69 -9.86
N ASN A 403 26.61 -16.84 -8.53
CA ASN A 403 27.27 -15.92 -7.60
C ASN A 403 28.15 -16.59 -6.55
N LYS A 404 28.57 -17.84 -6.73
CA LYS A 404 29.51 -18.46 -5.80
C LYS A 404 30.89 -17.82 -5.92
N LEU A 405 31.53 -17.63 -4.77
CA LEU A 405 32.96 -17.31 -4.71
C LEU A 405 33.72 -18.51 -5.27
N ASP A 406 34.60 -18.27 -6.24
CA ASP A 406 35.42 -19.32 -6.82
C ASP A 406 36.32 -19.92 -5.70
N PRO A 407 36.33 -21.26 -5.52
CA PRO A 407 37.10 -21.92 -4.46
C PRO A 407 38.59 -21.55 -4.45
N SER A 408 39.17 -21.17 -5.59
CA SER A 408 40.56 -20.72 -5.70
C SER A 408 40.87 -19.44 -4.90
N TYR A 409 39.86 -18.61 -4.62
CA TYR A 409 39.99 -17.40 -3.81
C TYR A 409 39.76 -17.63 -2.30
N SER A 410 39.48 -18.87 -1.87
CA SER A 410 39.18 -19.21 -0.47
C SER A 410 40.42 -19.46 0.41
N LYS A 411 41.62 -19.09 -0.05
CA LYS A 411 42.88 -19.27 0.72
C LYS A 411 42.85 -18.42 2.00
N GLY A 412 42.90 -19.08 3.16
CA GLY A 412 42.93 -18.42 4.49
C GLY A 412 41.60 -18.42 5.25
N ILE A 413 40.54 -19.05 4.73
CA ILE A 413 39.24 -19.17 5.43
C ILE A 413 39.29 -20.41 6.35
N GLN A 414 39.10 -20.22 7.67
CA GLN A 414 39.17 -21.32 8.66
C GLN A 414 38.12 -22.42 8.47
N THR A 415 36.97 -22.09 7.86
CA THR A 415 35.89 -23.05 7.54
C THR A 415 35.36 -22.81 6.12
N PRO A 416 36.05 -23.31 5.08
CA PRO A 416 35.68 -23.05 3.68
C PRO A 416 34.34 -23.66 3.26
N GLY A 417 33.81 -24.64 3.99
CA GLY A 417 32.46 -25.21 3.78
C GLY A 417 31.33 -24.52 4.56
N ARG A 418 31.63 -23.52 5.41
CA ARG A 418 30.61 -22.81 6.21
C ARG A 418 30.01 -21.67 5.40
N HIS A 419 28.92 -21.96 4.71
CA HIS A 419 28.14 -20.96 3.97
C HIS A 419 27.05 -20.36 4.85
N VAL A 420 27.15 -19.07 5.16
CA VAL A 420 26.06 -18.33 5.79
C VAL A 420 25.16 -17.79 4.70
N ARG A 421 24.21 -18.61 4.24
CA ARG A 421 23.24 -18.19 3.21
C ARG A 421 22.11 -17.41 3.85
N THR A 422 21.92 -16.17 3.38
CA THR A 422 20.85 -15.29 3.86
C THR A 422 19.96 -14.92 2.70
N ARG A 423 18.65 -15.06 2.89
CA ARG A 423 17.61 -14.71 1.92
C ARG A 423 16.67 -13.74 2.62
N LEU A 424 16.61 -12.51 2.13
CA LEU A 424 15.72 -11.48 2.65
C LEU A 424 14.61 -11.24 1.63
N TYR A 425 13.36 -11.33 2.07
CA TYR A 425 12.19 -11.10 1.23
C TYR A 425 11.44 -9.88 1.75
N PHE A 426 11.32 -8.85 0.91
CA PHE A 426 10.57 -7.64 1.17
C PHE A 426 9.28 -7.68 0.36
N THR A 427 8.13 -7.62 1.03
CA THR A 427 6.83 -7.81 0.38
C THR A 427 5.74 -6.98 1.08
N SER A 428 4.55 -6.99 0.51
CA SER A 428 3.36 -6.33 1.02
C SER A 428 2.77 -7.07 2.23
N GLU A 429 1.86 -6.40 2.94
CA GLU A 429 1.17 -6.96 4.10
C GLU A 429 0.39 -8.25 3.77
N SER A 430 -0.15 -8.38 2.55
CA SER A 430 -0.89 -9.57 2.11
C SER A 430 -0.07 -10.85 2.18
N HIS A 431 1.19 -10.79 1.75
CA HIS A 431 2.11 -11.91 1.79
C HIS A 431 2.51 -12.27 3.23
N VAL A 432 2.65 -11.27 4.11
CA VAL A 432 2.98 -11.49 5.52
C VAL A 432 1.83 -12.21 6.24
N HIS A 433 0.58 -11.74 6.09
CA HIS A 433 -0.59 -12.43 6.68
C HIS A 433 -0.73 -13.85 6.15
N SER A 434 -0.53 -14.05 4.86
CA SER A 434 -0.63 -15.36 4.21
C SER A 434 0.46 -16.31 4.68
N LEU A 435 1.71 -15.85 4.79
CA LEU A 435 2.82 -16.67 5.28
C LEU A 435 2.61 -17.09 6.74
N LEU A 436 2.23 -16.14 7.61
CA LEU A 436 1.92 -16.43 9.02
C LEU A 436 0.76 -17.42 9.16
N THR A 437 -0.24 -17.30 8.29
CA THR A 437 -1.38 -18.23 8.24
C THR A 437 -0.94 -19.65 7.91
N VAL A 438 -0.12 -19.84 6.88
CA VAL A 438 0.38 -21.18 6.51
C VAL A 438 1.27 -21.75 7.61
N ILE A 439 2.13 -20.95 8.22
CA ILE A 439 2.98 -21.40 9.35
C ILE A 439 2.10 -21.87 10.52
N ARG A 440 1.06 -21.10 10.86
CA ARG A 440 0.23 -21.36 12.04
C ARG A 440 -0.78 -22.48 11.86
N TYR A 441 -1.37 -22.61 10.67
CA TYR A 441 -2.49 -23.52 10.44
C TYR A 441 -2.21 -24.59 9.37
N GLY A 442 -1.10 -24.49 8.64
CA GLY A 442 -0.75 -25.40 7.54
C GLY A 442 -0.11 -26.72 8.00
N GLY A 443 -0.14 -27.03 9.30
CA GLY A 443 0.42 -28.27 9.86
C GLY A 443 1.96 -28.30 9.94
N LEU A 444 2.61 -27.14 9.92
CA LEU A 444 4.07 -27.00 10.08
C LEU A 444 4.51 -26.90 11.56
N LEU A 445 3.59 -26.56 12.46
CA LEU A 445 3.84 -26.36 13.90
C LEU A 445 3.11 -27.39 14.76
#